data_AF-A0A7C3EM76-F1
#
_entry.id   AF-A0A7C3EM76-F1
#
_cell.length_a   1.000
_cell.length_b   1.000
_cell.length_c   1.000
_cell.angle_alpha   90.00
_cell.angle_beta   90.00
_cell.angle_gamma   90.00
#
_symmetry.space_group_name_H-M   'P 1'
#
loop_
_entity.id
_entity.type
_entity.pdbx_description
1 polymer ?
#
loop_
_entity_poly.entity_id
_entity_poly.type
_entity_poly.pdbx_seq_one_letter_code
_entity_poly.pdbx_strand_id
1 'polypeptide(L)'
;MNYQWTEISKHELPGWNERLLLTDAPLYQYPYWNEAFRGMYFKPRYLVYGDKRQPLQYFCILTFGFYGVRIGLIYQAPVRLAAKMQRLLNHINVFMPGRNAMALCFFALPLPMKARLI
;
A
#
# COMPACT_ATOMS: atom_id res chain seq x y z
N MET A 1 20.89 7.36 -4.88
CA MET A 1 19.73 6.72 -4.24
C MET A 1 18.86 6.17 -5.36
N ASN A 2 18.55 4.87 -5.36
CA ASN A 2 17.72 4.27 -6.41
C ASN A 2 16.31 4.06 -5.85
N TYR A 3 15.36 4.90 -6.26
CA TYR A 3 13.97 4.81 -5.83
C TYR A 3 13.21 3.86 -6.74
N GLN A 4 12.65 2.81 -6.15
CA GLN A 4 11.96 1.78 -6.93
C GLN A 4 10.74 1.25 -6.19
N TRP A 5 9.83 0.68 -6.96
CA TRP A 5 8.73 -0.10 -6.40
C TRP A 5 9.26 -1.46 -5.96
N THR A 6 9.02 -1.78 -4.70
CA THR A 6 9.37 -3.09 -4.13
C THR A 6 8.11 -3.72 -3.57
N GLU A 7 7.85 -4.98 -3.92
CA GLU A 7 6.80 -5.76 -3.28
C GLU A 7 7.30 -6.27 -1.92
N ILE A 8 6.49 -6.08 -0.90
CA ILE A 8 6.79 -6.52 0.46
C ILE A 8 6.45 -8.01 0.55
N SER A 9 7.43 -8.82 0.98
CA SER A 9 7.21 -10.26 1.13
C SER A 9 6.30 -10.57 2.31
N LYS A 10 5.66 -11.75 2.28
CA LYS A 10 4.76 -12.20 3.37
C LYS A 10 5.44 -12.21 4.74
N HIS A 11 6.74 -12.54 4.78
CA HIS A 11 7.52 -12.60 6.02
C HIS A 11 7.80 -11.23 6.63
N GLU A 12 7.76 -10.16 5.84
CA GLU A 12 8.00 -8.79 6.30
C GLU A 12 6.72 -8.10 6.79
N LEU A 13 5.54 -8.66 6.52
CA LEU A 13 4.25 -8.04 6.85
C LEU A 13 4.06 -7.69 8.34
N PRO A 14 4.48 -8.54 9.32
CA PRO A 14 4.39 -8.17 10.72
C PRO A 14 5.14 -6.86 11.04
N GLY A 15 6.38 -6.74 10.56
CA GLY A 15 7.18 -5.51 10.76
C GLY A 15 6.62 -4.30 10.02
N TRP A 16 5.85 -4.51 8.94
CA TRP A 16 5.15 -3.42 8.26
C TRP A 16 3.89 -2.95 9.00
N ASN A 17 3.17 -3.81 9.69
CA ASN A 17 2.09 -3.37 10.58
C ASN A 17 2.63 -2.42 11.66
N GLU A 18 3.74 -2.79 12.31
CA GLU A 18 4.40 -1.96 13.33
C GLU A 18 4.83 -0.60 12.77
N ARG A 19 5.40 -0.57 11.56
CA ARG A 19 5.76 0.69 10.89
C ARG A 19 4.56 1.58 10.59
N LEU A 20 3.45 0.99 10.15
CA LEU A 20 2.23 1.72 9.82
C LEU A 20 1.55 2.31 11.06
N LEU A 21 1.67 1.66 12.23
CA LEU A 21 1.18 2.20 13.50
C LEU A 21 1.83 3.54 13.89
N LEU A 22 3.01 3.84 13.35
CA LEU A 22 3.71 5.12 13.55
C LEU A 22 3.29 6.20 12.55
N THR A 23 2.25 5.95 11.76
CA THR A 23 1.75 6.85 10.71
C THR A 23 0.24 7.03 10.86
N ASP A 24 -0.32 8.00 10.15
CA ASP A 24 -1.78 8.17 10.04
C ASP A 24 -2.39 7.19 9.01
N ALA A 25 -1.84 5.98 8.89
CA ALA A 25 -2.34 4.95 7.98
C ALA A 25 -3.78 4.58 8.36
N PRO A 26 -4.72 4.53 7.40
CA PRO A 26 -6.06 4.05 7.66
C PRO A 26 -6.05 2.52 7.86
N LEU A 27 -7.04 2.00 8.60
CA LEU A 27 -7.16 0.57 8.94
C LEU A 27 -7.05 -0.35 7.71
N TYR A 28 -7.66 0.06 6.59
CA TYR A 28 -7.66 -0.70 5.33
C TYR A 28 -6.30 -0.81 4.64
N GLN A 29 -5.27 -0.13 5.14
CA GLN A 29 -3.89 -0.25 4.65
C GLN A 29 -3.07 -1.26 5.46
N TYR A 30 -3.55 -1.74 6.62
CA TYR A 30 -2.78 -2.65 7.46
C TYR A 30 -2.78 -4.08 6.90
N PRO A 31 -1.62 -4.74 6.79
CA PRO A 31 -1.56 -6.15 6.42
C PRO A 31 -2.39 -7.06 7.33
N TYR A 32 -2.40 -6.82 8.65
CA TYR A 32 -3.18 -7.64 9.59
C TYR A 32 -4.68 -7.66 9.24
N TRP A 33 -5.25 -6.52 8.87
CA TRP A 33 -6.64 -6.41 8.43
C TRP A 33 -6.87 -7.13 7.10
N ASN A 34 -5.98 -6.92 6.13
CA ASN A 34 -6.19 -7.37 4.76
C ASN A 34 -5.88 -8.86 4.53
N GLU A 35 -4.93 -9.42 5.27
CA GLU A 35 -4.57 -10.85 5.13
C GLU A 35 -5.72 -11.80 5.50
N ALA A 36 -6.64 -11.37 6.36
CA ALA A 36 -7.85 -12.13 6.68
C ALA A 36 -8.70 -12.43 5.43
N PHE A 37 -8.65 -11.56 4.40
CA PHE A 37 -9.40 -11.73 3.16
C PHE A 37 -8.69 -12.58 2.10
N ARG A 38 -7.43 -13.00 2.33
CA ARG A 38 -6.63 -13.75 1.33
C ARG A 38 -7.27 -15.07 0.88
N GLY A 39 -8.17 -15.63 1.70
CA GLY A 39 -8.95 -16.84 1.40
C GLY A 39 -10.28 -16.60 0.66
N MET A 40 -10.75 -15.35 0.55
CA MET A 40 -12.09 -15.01 0.06
C MET A 40 -12.02 -14.25 -1.27
N TYR A 41 -11.39 -14.83 -2.30
CA TYR A 41 -11.20 -14.26 -3.65
C TYR A 41 -10.35 -12.98 -3.74
N PHE A 42 -10.08 -12.31 -2.63
CA PHE A 42 -9.14 -11.20 -2.55
C PHE A 42 -7.71 -11.69 -2.32
N LYS A 43 -6.76 -11.03 -2.94
CA LYS A 43 -5.32 -11.26 -2.81
C LYS A 43 -4.67 -9.90 -2.56
N PRO A 44 -4.44 -9.53 -1.29
CA PRO A 44 -3.71 -8.31 -1.00
C PRO A 44 -2.27 -8.39 -1.53
N ARG A 45 -1.83 -7.30 -2.14
CA ARG A 45 -0.44 -7.03 -2.53
C ARG A 45 0.01 -5.75 -1.87
N TYR A 46 1.21 -5.76 -1.32
CA TYR A 46 1.74 -4.64 -0.56
C TYR A 46 2.97 -4.12 -1.27
N LEU A 47 2.92 -2.86 -1.67
CA LEU A 47 4.00 -2.21 -2.41
C LEU A 47 4.55 -1.07 -1.57
N VAL A 48 5.86 -0.92 -1.61
CA VAL A 48 6.55 0.26 -1.11
C VAL A 48 7.26 0.95 -2.27
N TYR A 49 7.14 2.27 -2.34
CA TYR A 49 7.99 3.09 -3.18
C TYR A 49 9.04 3.77 -2.31
N GLY A 50 10.32 3.59 -2.66
CA GLY A 50 11.40 4.08 -1.84
C GLY A 50 12.74 3.42 -2.15
N ASP A 51 13.74 3.77 -1.37
CA ASP A 51 14.92 2.93 -1.18
C ASP A 51 14.70 1.97 0.01
N LYS A 52 15.42 0.86 0.06
CA LYS A 52 15.35 -0.10 1.19
C LYS A 52 15.59 0.57 2.55
N ARG A 53 16.44 1.60 2.60
CA ARG A 53 16.75 2.33 3.84
C ARG A 53 15.79 3.48 4.10
N GLN A 54 15.13 3.99 3.06
CA GLN A 54 14.24 5.15 3.13
C GLN A 54 12.96 4.88 2.33
N PRO A 55 12.05 4.06 2.88
CA PRO A 55 10.75 3.86 2.27
C PRO A 55 9.93 5.16 2.38
N LEU A 56 9.33 5.61 1.27
CA LEU A 56 8.63 6.90 1.21
C LEU A 56 7.12 6.74 1.23
N GLN A 57 6.61 5.76 0.47
CA GLN A 57 5.18 5.54 0.30
C GLN A 57 4.86 4.07 0.38
N TYR A 58 3.71 3.75 0.99
CA TYR A 58 3.18 2.41 1.11
C TYR A 58 1.78 2.33 0.48
N PHE A 59 1.50 1.19 -0.15
CA PHE A 59 0.23 0.88 -0.77
C PHE A 59 -0.17 -0.57 -0.46
N CYS A 60 -1.39 -0.73 0.03
CA CYS A 60 -2.12 -1.99 -0.04
C CYS A 60 -3.05 -1.98 -1.26
N ILE A 61 -2.91 -3.01 -2.09
CA ILE A 61 -3.75 -3.26 -3.27
C ILE A 61 -4.52 -4.56 -3.02
N LEU A 62 -5.84 -4.47 -2.87
CA LEU A 62 -6.70 -5.65 -2.82
C LEU A 62 -6.98 -6.10 -4.25
N THR A 63 -6.34 -7.18 -4.69
CA THR A 63 -6.59 -7.71 -6.03
C THR A 63 -7.65 -8.81 -5.98
N PHE A 64 -8.58 -8.81 -6.91
CA PHE A 64 -9.50 -9.92 -7.15
C PHE A 64 -9.60 -10.17 -8.65
N GLY A 65 -10.01 -11.37 -9.05
CA GLY A 65 -10.05 -11.70 -10.47
C GLY A 65 -11.04 -12.80 -10.78
N PHE A 66 -11.61 -12.71 -11.99
CA PHE A 66 -12.58 -13.66 -12.53
C PHE A 66 -12.32 -13.81 -14.03
N TYR A 67 -12.35 -15.05 -14.55
CA TYR A 67 -12.14 -15.40 -15.96
C TYR A 67 -11.01 -14.64 -16.68
N GLY A 68 -9.79 -14.63 -16.11
CA GLY A 68 -8.60 -14.07 -16.76
C GLY A 68 -8.42 -12.55 -16.60
N VAL A 69 -9.40 -11.85 -16.03
CA VAL A 69 -9.28 -10.42 -15.67
C VAL A 69 -8.88 -10.30 -14.20
N ARG A 70 -7.99 -9.34 -13.90
CA ARG A 70 -7.61 -8.96 -12.54
C ARG A 70 -7.94 -7.48 -12.32
N ILE A 71 -8.55 -7.17 -11.19
CA ILE A 71 -8.86 -5.81 -10.76
C ILE A 71 -8.11 -5.56 -9.46
N GLY A 72 -7.54 -4.37 -9.30
CA GLY A 72 -6.88 -3.94 -8.06
C GLY A 72 -7.64 -2.78 -7.43
N LEU A 73 -8.02 -2.92 -6.17
CA LEU A 73 -8.62 -1.84 -5.38
C LEU A 73 -7.58 -1.22 -4.48
N ILE A 74 -7.51 0.11 -4.51
CA ILE A 74 -6.64 0.90 -3.65
C ILE A 74 -7.54 1.87 -2.88
N TYR A 75 -7.52 1.79 -1.56
CA TYR A 75 -8.38 2.61 -0.70
C TYR A 75 -7.55 3.50 0.21
N GLN A 76 -7.74 4.82 0.13
CA GLN A 76 -7.05 5.80 0.97
C GLN A 76 -5.52 5.64 1.00
N ALA A 77 -4.92 5.49 -0.19
CA ALA A 77 -3.47 5.44 -0.39
C ALA A 77 -2.99 6.61 -1.29
N PRO A 78 -1.68 6.89 -1.37
CA PRO A 78 -0.56 6.31 -0.60
C PRO A 78 -0.62 6.62 0.89
N VAL A 79 -0.10 5.70 1.71
CA VAL A 79 0.36 6.04 3.06
C VAL A 79 1.76 6.66 2.96
N ARG A 80 1.94 7.85 3.52
CA ARG A 80 3.25 8.52 3.57
C ARG A 80 4.04 8.02 4.79
N LEU A 81 5.25 7.51 4.57
CA LEU A 81 6.09 6.91 5.62
C LEU A 81 7.18 7.87 6.14
N ALA A 82 7.50 8.92 5.39
CA ALA A 82 8.55 9.86 5.73
C ALA A 82 8.11 10.81 6.86
N ALA A 83 8.32 10.39 8.11
CA ALA A 83 8.02 11.16 9.31
C ALA A 83 8.99 12.34 9.59
N LYS A 84 10.01 12.59 8.76
CA LYS A 84 10.98 13.68 9.06
C LYS A 84 10.38 15.09 8.95
N MET A 85 9.13 15.23 8.52
CA MET A 85 8.45 16.54 8.41
C MET A 85 7.02 16.55 8.97
N GLN A 86 6.69 15.68 9.93
CA GLN A 86 5.40 15.79 10.66
C GLN A 86 5.55 16.44 12.04
N ARG A 87 6.72 16.33 12.70
CA ARG A 87 6.94 17.01 14.01
C ARG A 87 7.10 18.53 13.93
N LEU A 88 7.38 19.09 12.75
CA LEU A 88 7.51 20.55 12.57
C LEU A 88 6.20 21.24 12.16
N LEU A 89 5.15 20.50 11.80
CA LEU A 89 3.86 21.06 11.37
C LEU A 89 2.72 20.89 12.39
N ASN A 90 2.94 20.18 13.50
CA ASN A 90 1.95 20.08 14.59
C ASN A 90 1.79 21.40 15.39
N HIS A 91 2.46 22.48 15.01
CA HIS A 91 2.19 23.83 15.51
C HIS A 91 1.20 24.65 14.66
N ILE A 92 0.66 24.09 13.57
CA ILE A 92 -0.33 24.80 12.74
C ILE A 92 -1.61 23.97 12.67
N ASN A 93 -2.60 24.42 13.45
CA ASN A 93 -4.00 24.02 13.36
C ASN A 93 -4.46 23.86 11.91
N VAL A 94 -4.92 22.68 11.51
CA VAL A 94 -5.78 22.52 10.33
C VAL A 94 -6.86 21.48 10.63
N PHE A 95 -8.04 21.99 10.91
CA PHE A 95 -9.33 21.34 10.71
C PHE A 95 -9.43 20.88 9.23
N MET A 96 -9.60 19.59 8.97
CA MET A 96 -9.90 19.10 7.61
C MET A 96 -11.21 18.28 7.60
N PRO A 97 -12.26 18.74 6.91
CA PRO A 97 -13.43 17.94 6.58
C PRO A 97 -13.18 17.11 5.31
N GLY A 98 -13.64 15.85 5.32
CA GLY A 98 -13.97 15.06 4.11
C GLY A 98 -12.82 14.48 3.27
N ARG A 99 -12.53 13.18 3.41
CA ARG A 99 -11.75 12.39 2.42
C ARG A 99 -12.31 10.96 2.26
N ASN A 100 -13.50 10.87 1.67
CA ASN A 100 -14.07 9.62 1.18
C ASN A 100 -14.07 9.63 -0.35
N ALA A 101 -12.95 9.24 -0.96
CA ALA A 101 -12.90 8.91 -2.37
C ALA A 101 -12.23 7.54 -2.51
N MET A 102 -13.02 6.52 -2.85
CA MET A 102 -12.53 5.23 -3.33
C MET A 102 -12.09 5.42 -4.77
N ALA A 103 -10.82 5.17 -5.08
CA ALA A 103 -10.33 5.15 -6.44
C ALA A 103 -10.36 3.69 -6.96
N LEU A 104 -11.25 3.40 -7.91
CA LEU A 104 -11.15 2.17 -8.69
C LEU A 104 -10.05 2.37 -9.75
N CYS A 105 -8.88 1.76 -9.53
CA CYS A 105 -7.84 1.69 -10.54
C CYS A 105 -7.98 0.38 -11.33
N PHE A 106 -8.43 0.46 -12.57
CA PHE A 106 -8.42 -0.69 -13.49
C PHE A 106 -6.99 -0.95 -13.98
N PHE A 107 -6.28 -1.86 -13.33
CA PHE A 107 -5.06 -2.43 -13.89
C PHE A 107 -5.41 -3.73 -14.61
N ALA A 108 -5.61 -3.66 -15.93
CA ALA A 108 -5.55 -4.83 -16.78
C ALA A 108 -4.09 -5.33 -16.81
N LEU A 109 -3.71 -6.16 -15.83
CA LEU A 109 -2.44 -6.87 -15.85
C LEU A 109 -2.61 -8.13 -16.72
N PRO A 110 -2.04 -8.20 -17.93
CA PRO A 110 -2.01 -9.45 -18.69
C PRO A 110 -1.21 -10.51 -17.90
N LEU A 111 -1.81 -11.66 -17.68
CA LEU A 111 -1.17 -12.87 -17.17
C LEU A 111 -0.36 -13.58 -18.27
N PRO A 112 0.67 -14.38 -17.94
CA PRO A 112 1.88 -14.05 -17.22
C PRO A 112 3.04 -13.90 -18.22
N MET A 113 3.62 -12.71 -18.37
CA MET A 113 4.97 -12.63 -18.93
C MET A 113 5.97 -12.88 -17.80
N LYS A 114 6.76 -13.95 -17.97
CA LYS A 114 8.02 -14.17 -17.24
C LYS A 114 8.83 -12.88 -17.30
N ALA A 115 8.85 -12.11 -16.22
CA ALA A 115 9.76 -10.98 -16.09
C ALA A 115 11.18 -11.54 -15.96
N ARG A 116 11.84 -11.73 -17.11
CA ARG A 116 13.31 -11.67 -17.19
C ARG A 116 13.66 -10.18 -17.07
N LEU A 117 14.34 -9.84 -15.99
CA LEU A 117 15.13 -8.62 -15.89
C LEU A 117 16.38 -8.80 -16.78
N ILE A 118 16.46 -8.01 -17.85
CA ILE A 118 17.71 -7.52 -18.44
C ILE A 118 17.59 -6.00 -18.39
#